data_AF-A0A7X2SU62-F1
#
_entry.id   AF-A0A7X2SU62-F1
#
_cell.length_a   1.000
_cell.length_b   1.000
_cell.length_c   1.000
_cell.angle_alpha   90.00
_cell.angle_beta   90.00
_cell.angle_gamma   90.00
#
_symmetry.space_group_name_H-M   'P 1'
#
loop_
_entity.id
_entity.type
_entity.pdbx_description
1 polymer ?
#
loop_
_entity_poly.entity_id
_entity_poly.type
_entity_poly.pdbx_seq_one_letter_code
_entity_poly.pdbx_strand_id
1 'polypeptide(L)'
;MNNLAVLDVLKKVSKQVDRIWDMYNLQYKYAEFEYFGYSGQIYWSIESSNYNTFTVLDNVNLDEFTGMSDAEIYKDLARKVLDTIENFDPEEKYIELVGDEYDDSEEFMTNLEDDKSELDLKALIIKLALRIAEDNK
;
A
#
# COMPACT_ATOMS: atom_id res chain seq x y z
N MET A 1 -13.15 21.84 2.26
CA MET A 1 -14.20 21.34 1.33
C MET A 1 -15.57 21.25 2.00
N ASN A 2 -16.68 21.23 1.26
CA ASN A 2 -17.98 20.83 1.82
C ASN A 2 -18.01 19.30 2.04
N ASN A 3 -18.72 18.82 3.07
CA ASN A 3 -18.81 17.41 3.46
C ASN A 3 -19.16 16.47 2.29
N LEU A 4 -19.96 16.92 1.32
CA LEU A 4 -20.31 16.13 0.14
C LEU A 4 -19.12 15.88 -0.81
N ALA A 5 -18.22 16.85 -0.94
CA ALA A 5 -17.03 16.71 -1.80
C ALA A 5 -16.00 15.77 -1.15
N VAL A 6 -15.81 15.87 0.18
CA VAL A 6 -14.98 14.95 0.96
C VAL A 6 -15.46 13.50 0.81
N LEU A 7 -16.77 13.28 0.94
CA LEU A 7 -17.35 11.94 0.79
C LEU A 7 -17.18 11.37 -0.62
N ASP A 8 -17.23 12.20 -1.66
CA ASP A 8 -17.00 11.74 -3.04
C ASP A 8 -15.55 11.30 -3.25
N VAL A 9 -14.59 12.12 -2.82
CA VAL A 9 -13.16 11.78 -2.92
C VAL A 9 -12.83 10.53 -2.10
N LEU A 10 -13.31 10.45 -0.86
CA LEU A 10 -13.09 9.27 -0.01
C LEU A 10 -13.61 7.98 -0.65
N LYS A 11 -14.81 8.02 -1.27
CA LYS A 11 -15.35 6.85 -1.99
C LYS A 11 -14.49 6.44 -3.18
N LYS A 12 -13.96 7.41 -3.93
CA LYS A 12 -13.08 7.13 -5.07
C LYS A 12 -11.76 6.51 -4.62
N VAL A 13 -11.14 7.07 -3.58
CA VAL A 13 -9.91 6.55 -2.99
C VAL A 13 -10.13 5.14 -2.46
N SER A 14 -11.13 4.92 -1.61
CA SER A 14 -11.48 3.59 -1.06
C SER A 14 -11.73 2.57 -2.17
N LYS A 15 -12.48 2.93 -3.22
CA LYS A 15 -12.70 2.06 -4.39
C LYS A 15 -11.39 1.67 -5.09
N GLN A 16 -10.43 2.58 -5.21
CA GLN A 16 -9.15 2.24 -5.85
C GLN A 16 -8.25 1.42 -4.93
N VAL A 17 -8.29 1.66 -3.62
CA VAL A 17 -7.63 0.82 -2.61
C VAL A 17 -8.14 -0.63 -2.72
N ASP A 18 -9.46 -0.83 -2.70
CA ASP A 18 -10.08 -2.16 -2.86
C ASP A 18 -9.64 -2.82 -4.18
N ARG A 19 -9.68 -2.06 -5.27
CA ARG A 19 -9.25 -2.56 -6.58
C ARG A 19 -7.80 -3.01 -6.58
N ILE A 20 -6.89 -2.25 -5.99
CA ILE A 20 -5.45 -2.58 -5.95
C ILE A 20 -5.23 -3.82 -5.09
N TRP A 21 -5.93 -3.94 -3.95
CA TRP A 21 -5.91 -5.14 -3.13
C TRP A 21 -6.31 -6.39 -3.90
N ASP A 22 -7.48 -6.35 -4.55
CA ASP A 22 -8.03 -7.49 -5.28
C ASP A 22 -7.19 -7.85 -6.51
N MET A 23 -6.71 -6.84 -7.24
CA MET A 23 -6.03 -7.04 -8.51
C MET A 23 -4.64 -7.65 -8.35
N TYR A 24 -3.95 -7.35 -7.26
CA TYR A 24 -2.56 -7.76 -7.03
C TYR A 24 -2.41 -8.74 -5.88
N ASN A 25 -3.51 -9.14 -5.24
CA ASN A 25 -3.52 -10.06 -4.12
C ASN A 25 -2.55 -9.61 -3.00
N LEU A 26 -2.61 -8.32 -2.64
CA LEU A 26 -1.65 -7.68 -1.73
C LEU A 26 -1.90 -7.97 -0.25
N GLN A 27 -3.01 -8.62 0.10
CA GLN A 27 -3.36 -8.99 1.47
C GLN A 27 -3.30 -10.52 1.65
N TYR A 28 -2.70 -10.98 2.75
CA TYR A 28 -2.81 -12.39 3.15
C TYR A 28 -4.02 -12.63 4.04
N LYS A 29 -4.15 -11.86 5.13
CA LYS A 29 -5.32 -11.91 6.02
C LYS A 29 -5.88 -10.55 6.36
N TYR A 30 -5.06 -9.51 6.41
CA TYR A 30 -5.48 -8.18 6.79
C TYR A 30 -4.92 -7.08 5.88
N ALA A 31 -5.68 -6.01 5.74
CA ALA A 31 -5.22 -4.72 5.23
C ALA A 31 -6.08 -3.63 5.89
N GLU A 32 -5.49 -2.49 6.18
CA GLU A 32 -6.16 -1.42 6.94
C GLU A 32 -6.24 -0.17 6.08
N PHE A 33 -7.45 0.34 5.86
CA PHE A 33 -7.67 1.65 5.26
C PHE A 33 -8.58 2.48 6.16
N GLU A 34 -8.04 3.58 6.68
CA GLU A 34 -8.74 4.45 7.63
C GLU A 34 -8.80 5.90 7.14
N TYR A 35 -9.88 6.58 7.52
CA TYR A 35 -10.06 8.02 7.30
C TYR A 35 -10.30 8.73 8.63
N PHE A 36 -9.39 9.63 8.98
CA PHE A 36 -9.45 10.46 10.17
C PHE A 36 -10.21 11.75 9.88
N GLY A 37 -11.54 11.70 10.04
CA GLY A 37 -12.43 12.82 9.70
C GLY A 37 -12.16 14.15 10.41
N TYR A 38 -11.44 14.15 11.54
CA TYR A 38 -11.06 15.37 12.25
C TYR A 38 -9.87 16.09 11.62
N SER A 39 -8.95 15.37 10.98
CA SER A 39 -7.76 15.91 10.32
C SER A 39 -7.84 15.88 8.80
N GLY A 40 -8.82 15.18 8.24
CA GLY A 40 -8.97 14.99 6.79
C GLY A 40 -7.91 14.04 6.21
N GLN A 41 -7.27 13.23 7.06
CA GLN A 41 -6.17 12.36 6.65
C GLN A 41 -6.63 10.93 6.39
N ILE A 42 -5.92 10.23 5.52
CA ILE A 42 -6.08 8.80 5.27
C ILE A 42 -4.83 8.05 5.67
N TYR A 43 -5.04 6.82 6.15
CA TYR A 43 -4.01 5.85 6.42
C TYR A 43 -4.31 4.58 5.64
N TRP A 44 -3.26 3.95 5.12
CA TRP A 44 -3.37 2.69 4.40
C TRP A 44 -2.16 1.82 4.65
N SER A 45 -2.38 0.59 5.11
CA SER A 45 -1.35 -0.44 5.23
C SER A 45 -1.78 -1.75 4.58
N ILE A 46 -0.78 -2.55 4.21
CA ILE A 46 -0.94 -3.90 3.65
C ILE A 46 -0.14 -4.90 4.49
N GLU A 47 -0.70 -6.08 4.71
CA GLU A 47 -0.02 -7.21 5.34
C GLU A 47 0.49 -8.18 4.26
N SER A 48 1.78 -8.51 4.31
CA SER A 48 2.37 -9.57 3.49
C SER A 48 1.87 -10.97 3.88
N SER A 49 2.27 -11.96 3.08
CA SER A 49 1.98 -13.37 3.33
C SER A 49 2.52 -13.90 4.65
N ASN A 50 3.59 -13.30 5.19
CA ASN A 50 4.17 -13.67 6.47
C ASN A 50 3.85 -12.68 7.61
N TYR A 51 2.70 -11.98 7.56
CA TYR A 51 2.16 -11.10 8.61
C TYR A 51 2.91 -9.78 8.85
N ASN A 52 3.84 -9.42 7.97
CA ASN A 52 4.52 -8.13 8.09
C ASN A 52 3.64 -7.04 7.49
N THR A 53 3.39 -5.99 8.29
CA THR A 53 2.57 -4.86 7.87
C THR A 53 3.44 -3.73 7.33
N PHE A 54 3.07 -3.21 6.17
CA PHE A 54 3.74 -2.13 5.47
C PHE A 54 2.79 -0.97 5.24
N THR A 55 3.19 0.23 5.65
CA THR A 55 2.40 1.44 5.46
C THR A 55 2.59 1.96 4.03
N VAL A 56 1.50 2.04 3.28
CA VAL A 56 1.45 2.61 1.93
C VAL A 56 1.09 4.10 1.98
N LEU A 57 0.17 4.48 2.85
CA LEU A 57 -0.19 5.87 3.13
C LEU A 57 -0.06 6.12 4.63
N ASP A 58 0.84 7.03 5.00
CA ASP A 58 0.96 7.51 6.36
C ASP A 58 0.43 8.95 6.43
N ASN A 59 -0.72 9.13 7.07
CA ASN A 59 -1.29 10.44 7.40
C ASN A 59 -1.42 11.40 6.19
N VAL A 60 -1.72 10.86 5.01
CA VAL A 60 -1.85 11.61 3.74
C VAL A 60 -3.13 12.42 3.73
N ASN A 61 -3.11 13.66 3.23
CA ASN A 61 -4.31 14.48 3.22
C ASN A 61 -5.26 14.05 2.09
N LEU A 62 -6.54 13.84 2.39
CA LEU A 62 -7.54 13.45 1.38
C LEU A 62 -7.68 14.52 0.27
N ASP A 63 -7.38 15.78 0.57
CA ASP A 63 -7.44 16.88 -0.37
C ASP A 63 -6.49 16.70 -1.57
N GLU A 64 -5.42 15.90 -1.42
CA GLU A 64 -4.47 15.56 -2.50
C GLU A 64 -5.15 14.89 -3.70
N PHE A 65 -6.26 14.19 -3.47
CA PHE A 65 -7.01 13.49 -4.50
C PHE A 65 -8.13 14.34 -5.13
N THR A 66 -8.27 15.59 -4.70
CA THR A 66 -9.34 16.48 -5.19
C THR A 66 -9.14 16.81 -6.67
N GLY A 67 -10.18 16.55 -7.47
CA GLY A 67 -10.15 16.82 -8.91
C GLY A 67 -9.47 15.72 -9.75
N MET A 68 -8.87 14.71 -9.11
CA MET A 68 -8.37 13.53 -9.80
C MET A 68 -9.51 12.63 -10.27
N SER A 69 -9.37 12.05 -11.46
CA SER A 69 -10.22 10.99 -11.97
C SER A 69 -9.92 9.64 -11.28
N ASP A 70 -10.85 8.69 -11.35
CA ASP A 70 -10.63 7.31 -10.84
C ASP A 70 -9.31 6.70 -11.38
N ALA A 71 -8.99 6.96 -12.65
CA ALA A 71 -7.78 6.45 -13.29
C ALA A 71 -6.50 7.12 -12.76
N GLU A 72 -6.55 8.41 -12.42
CA GLU A 72 -5.42 9.12 -11.83
C GLU A 72 -5.18 8.68 -10.38
N ILE A 73 -6.26 8.57 -9.59
CA ILE A 73 -6.18 8.05 -8.20
C ILE A 73 -5.59 6.63 -8.21
N TYR A 74 -6.06 5.76 -9.10
CA TYR A 74 -5.51 4.41 -9.23
C TYR A 74 -4.02 4.41 -9.54
N LYS A 75 -3.58 5.23 -10.50
CA LYS A 75 -2.16 5.30 -10.88
C LYS A 75 -1.30 5.83 -9.74
N ASP A 76 -1.78 6.84 -9.03
CA ASP A 76 -1.06 7.41 -7.89
C ASP A 76 -0.90 6.38 -6.76
N LEU A 77 -2.00 5.76 -6.33
CA LEU A 77 -1.99 4.73 -5.30
C LEU A 77 -1.16 3.51 -5.69
N ALA A 78 -1.27 3.03 -6.94
CA ALA A 78 -0.47 1.90 -7.42
C ALA A 78 1.03 2.21 -7.45
N ARG A 79 1.43 3.46 -7.73
CA ARG A 79 2.83 3.89 -7.62
C ARG A 79 3.29 3.94 -6.17
N LYS A 80 2.46 4.43 -5.25
CA LYS A 80 2.82 4.41 -3.81
C LYS A 80 2.99 2.99 -3.27
N VAL A 81 2.14 2.06 -3.68
CA VAL A 81 2.34 0.62 -3.38
C VAL A 81 3.65 0.14 -3.96
N LEU A 82 3.96 0.49 -5.21
CA LEU A 82 5.20 0.09 -5.84
C LEU A 82 6.42 0.65 -5.09
N ASP A 83 6.40 1.94 -4.75
CA ASP A 83 7.46 2.59 -3.98
C ASP A 83 7.64 1.90 -2.62
N THR A 84 6.54 1.52 -1.95
CA THR A 84 6.58 0.79 -0.67
C THR A 84 7.28 -0.56 -0.83
N ILE A 85 6.98 -1.30 -1.90
CA ILE A 85 7.59 -2.60 -2.18
C ILE A 85 9.07 -2.45 -2.57
N GLU A 86 9.40 -1.46 -3.40
CA GLU A 86 10.77 -1.26 -3.89
C GLU A 86 11.72 -0.79 -2.79
N ASN A 87 11.21 -0.09 -1.79
CA ASN A 87 11.96 0.34 -0.61
C ASN A 87 11.85 -0.66 0.55
N PHE A 88 11.19 -1.80 0.38
CA PHE A 88 11.21 -2.84 1.40
C PHE A 88 12.57 -3.53 1.42
N ASP A 89 13.35 -3.25 2.46
CA ASP A 89 14.58 -3.96 2.79
C ASP A 89 14.34 -4.90 3.98
N PRO A 90 14.44 -6.23 3.78
CA PRO A 90 14.36 -7.20 4.85
C PRO A 90 15.31 -6.92 6.03
N GLU A 91 16.54 -6.47 5.80
CA GLU A 91 17.51 -6.21 6.87
C GLU A 91 17.13 -4.98 7.68
N GLU A 92 16.71 -3.89 7.02
CA GLU A 92 16.24 -2.68 7.72
C GLU A 92 14.96 -2.97 8.52
N LYS A 93 14.04 -3.76 7.96
CA LYS A 93 12.80 -4.15 8.65
C LYS A 93 13.08 -5.08 9.83
N TYR A 94 14.04 -5.99 9.67
CA TYR A 94 14.54 -6.81 10.77
C TYR A 94 15.05 -5.94 11.92
N ILE A 95 15.89 -4.93 11.63
CA ILE A 95 16.43 -4.00 12.63
C ILE A 95 15.31 -3.21 13.32
N GLU A 96 14.29 -2.75 12.57
CA GLU A 96 13.12 -2.04 13.10
C GLU A 96 12.34 -2.88 14.12
N LEU A 97 12.12 -4.17 13.81
CA LEU A 97 11.21 -5.05 14.56
C LEU A 97 11.89 -5.88 15.65
N VAL A 98 13.14 -6.28 15.44
CA VAL A 98 13.87 -7.25 16.28
C VAL A 98 14.83 -6.56 17.24
N GLY A 99 14.73 -5.25 17.46
CA GLY A 99 15.49 -4.54 18.48
C GLY A 99 15.32 -5.15 19.90
N ASP A 100 16.13 -6.17 20.20
CA ASP A 100 16.38 -6.91 21.43
C ASP A 100 15.43 -8.04 21.91
N GLU A 101 14.37 -8.45 21.19
CA GLU A 101 13.31 -9.33 21.79
C GLU A 101 12.87 -10.63 21.06
N TYR A 102 13.45 -11.02 19.92
CA TYR A 102 13.03 -12.26 19.22
C TYR A 102 13.91 -13.48 19.52
N ASP A 103 13.28 -14.59 19.93
CA ASP A 103 13.95 -15.85 20.31
C ASP A 103 14.54 -16.63 19.10
N ASP A 104 14.09 -16.36 17.87
CA ASP A 104 14.62 -16.97 16.63
C ASP A 104 14.77 -15.95 15.49
N SER A 105 15.96 -15.35 15.41
CA SER A 105 16.31 -14.36 14.40
C SER A 105 16.41 -14.92 12.98
N GLU A 106 16.81 -16.19 12.84
CA GLU A 106 17.03 -16.80 11.52
C GLU A 106 15.72 -17.13 10.82
N GLU A 107 14.74 -17.68 11.57
CA GLU A 107 13.39 -17.91 11.05
C GLU A 107 12.72 -16.59 10.64
N PHE A 108 12.85 -15.55 11.47
CA PHE A 108 12.27 -14.25 11.17
C PHE A 108 12.89 -13.59 9.93
N MET A 109 14.21 -13.65 9.79
CA MET A 109 14.90 -13.14 8.61
C MET A 109 14.46 -13.87 7.33
N THR A 110 14.34 -15.20 7.40
CA THR A 110 13.86 -16.02 6.28
C THR A 110 12.45 -15.60 5.84
N ASN A 111 11.55 -15.34 6.79
CA ASN A 111 10.19 -14.89 6.48
C ASN A 111 10.16 -13.52 5.77
N LEU A 112 11.06 -12.61 6.13
CA LEU A 112 11.18 -11.30 5.48
C LEU A 112 11.77 -11.42 4.07
N GLU A 113 12.71 -12.33 3.83
CA GLU A 113 13.23 -12.62 2.48
C GLU A 113 12.18 -13.24 1.56
N ASP A 114 11.35 -14.14 2.11
CA ASP A 114 10.21 -14.73 1.42
C ASP A 114 9.17 -13.67 1.07
N ASP A 115 8.85 -12.78 2.02
CA ASP A 115 7.98 -11.63 1.78
C ASP A 115 8.51 -10.75 0.64
N LYS A 116 9.83 -10.49 0.63
CA LYS A 116 10.45 -9.65 -0.41
C LYS A 116 10.28 -10.28 -1.78
N SER A 117 10.52 -11.57 -1.87
CA SER A 117 10.39 -12.34 -3.11
C SER A 117 8.95 -12.32 -3.64
N GLU A 118 7.95 -12.46 -2.76
CA GLU A 118 6.55 -12.37 -3.15
C GLU A 118 6.16 -10.95 -3.58
N LEU A 119 6.57 -9.94 -2.82
CA LEU A 119 6.29 -8.54 -3.13
C LEU A 119 6.93 -8.13 -4.47
N ASP A 120 8.12 -8.65 -4.80
CA ASP A 120 8.77 -8.40 -6.10
C ASP A 120 7.96 -8.94 -7.28
N LEU A 121 7.35 -10.12 -7.13
CA LEU A 121 6.43 -10.64 -8.15
C LEU A 121 5.21 -9.73 -8.30
N LYS A 122 4.65 -9.24 -7.20
CA LYS A 122 3.52 -8.29 -7.23
C LYS A 122 3.92 -6.95 -7.87
N ALA A 123 5.11 -6.43 -7.57
CA ALA A 123 5.66 -5.22 -8.16
C ALA A 123 5.80 -5.34 -9.68
N LEU A 124 6.25 -6.49 -10.20
CA LEU A 124 6.31 -6.72 -11.65
C LEU A 124 4.93 -6.62 -12.31
N ILE A 125 3.90 -7.19 -11.68
CA ILE A 125 2.51 -7.14 -12.17
C ILE A 125 1.98 -5.70 -12.13
N ILE A 126 2.26 -4.95 -11.05
CA ILE A 126 1.88 -3.54 -10.91
C ILE A 126 2.54 -2.68 -11.99
N LYS A 127 3.85 -2.82 -12.20
CA LYS A 127 4.60 -2.10 -13.27
C LYS A 127 3.99 -2.36 -14.64
N LEU A 128 3.65 -3.62 -14.94
CA LEU A 128 3.04 -3.99 -16.22
C LEU A 128 1.66 -3.32 -16.37
N ALA A 129 0.82 -3.36 -15.33
CA ALA A 129 -0.51 -2.77 -15.34
C ALA A 129 -0.45 -1.23 -15.51
N LEU A 130 0.48 -0.56 -14.83
CA LEU A 130 0.72 0.87 -14.96
C LEU A 130 1.12 1.24 -16.39
N ARG A 131 2.07 0.49 -16.99
CA ARG A 131 2.49 0.69 -18.37
C ARG A 131 1.33 0.57 -19.35
N ILE A 132 0.51 -0.48 -19.23
CA ILE A 132 -0.68 -0.65 -20.08
C ILE A 132 -1.65 0.51 -19.89
N ALA A 133 -1.86 0.99 -18.66
CA ALA A 133 -2.73 2.13 -18.38
C ALA A 133 -2.18 3.48 -18.88
N GLU A 134 -0.88 3.57 -19.14
CA GLU A 134 -0.19 4.75 -19.68
C GLU A 134 -0.15 4.76 -21.21
N ASP A 135 0.06 3.60 -21.84
CA ASP A 135 0.15 3.42 -23.29
C ASP A 135 -1.23 3.57 -24.01
N ASN A 136 -2.34 3.51 -23.27
CA ASN A 136 -3.71 3.70 -23.79
C ASN A 136 -4.19 5.17 -23.78
N LYS A 137 -3.28 6.15 -23.79
CA LYS A 137 -3.57 7.59 -23.94
C LYS A 137 -3.40 8.04 -25.39
#